data_AF-R3L1M9-F1
#
_entry.id   AF-R3L1M9-F1
#
_cell.length_a   1.000
_cell.length_b   1.000
_cell.length_c   1.000
_cell.angle_alpha   90.00
_cell.angle_beta   90.00
_cell.angle_gamma   90.00
#
_symmetry.space_group_name_H-M   'P 1'
#
loop_
_entity.id
_entity.type
_entity.pdbx_description
1 polymer ?
#
loop_
_entity_poly.entity_id
_entity_poly.type
_entity_poly.pdbx_seq_one_letter_code
_entity_poly.pdbx_strand_id
1 'polypeptide(L)'
;MNEPTEKEKQIAFLKEHEEEMTEYVKSQNSKIYSVQYDWESVEVGTIGNGTPIGAGKILTIDGKFNSIYDSSFYLQFKFDKSTKLPSIKSMTSYNSFRIGGMLYE
;
A
#
# COMPACT_ATOMS: atom_id res chain seq x y z
N MET A 1 -8.25 -13.13 25.27
CA MET A 1 -7.86 -12.72 23.91
C MET A 1 -6.49 -12.08 24.01
N ASN A 2 -5.54 -12.45 23.15
CA ASN A 2 -4.22 -11.80 23.11
C ASN A 2 -4.36 -10.42 22.45
N GLU A 3 -3.55 -9.47 22.89
CA GLU A 3 -3.47 -8.17 22.25
C GLU A 3 -2.98 -8.33 20.80
N PRO A 4 -3.54 -7.57 19.84
CA PRO A 4 -3.08 -7.62 18.45
C PRO A 4 -1.64 -7.13 18.36
N THR A 5 -0.86 -7.80 17.52
CA THR A 5 0.50 -7.44 17.14
C THR A 5 0.53 -6.07 16.46
N GLU A 6 1.72 -5.45 16.40
CA GLU A 6 1.90 -4.16 15.70
C GLU A 6 1.46 -4.28 14.22
N LYS A 7 1.77 -5.39 13.55
CA LYS A 7 1.38 -5.65 12.16
C LYS A 7 -0.15 -5.78 12.01
N GLU A 8 -0.81 -6.49 12.93
CA GLU A 8 -2.28 -6.60 12.90
C GLU A 8 -2.96 -5.23 13.11
N LYS A 9 -2.43 -4.37 13.98
CA LYS A 9 -2.92 -3.00 14.15
C LYS A 9 -2.74 -2.16 12.88
N GLN A 10 -1.60 -2.32 12.19
CA GLN A 10 -1.36 -1.63 10.92
C GLN A 10 -2.33 -2.11 9.82
N ILE A 11 -2.55 -3.42 9.70
CA ILE A 11 -3.52 -3.98 8.73
C ILE A 11 -4.94 -3.51 9.05
N ALA A 12 -5.34 -3.54 10.32
CA ALA A 12 -6.65 -3.06 10.75
C ALA A 12 -6.84 -1.57 10.39
N PHE A 13 -5.83 -0.74 10.65
CA PHE A 13 -5.86 0.67 10.28
C PHE A 13 -6.02 0.86 8.76
N LEU A 14 -5.32 0.09 7.92
CA LEU A 14 -5.48 0.19 6.47
C LEU A 14 -6.89 -0.23 6.01
N LYS A 15 -7.46 -1.28 6.61
CA LYS A 15 -8.84 -1.71 6.33
C LYS A 15 -9.87 -0.64 6.69
N GLU A 16 -9.67 0.07 7.80
CA GLU A 16 -10.53 1.20 8.19
C GLU A 16 -10.48 2.36 7.18
N HIS A 17 -9.38 2.49 6.42
CA HIS A 17 -9.19 3.53 5.41
C HIS A 17 -9.22 2.98 3.97
N GLU A 18 -9.85 1.82 3.75
CA GLU A 18 -9.93 1.17 2.43
C GLU A 18 -10.58 2.05 1.37
N GLU A 19 -11.60 2.84 1.75
CA GLU A 19 -12.27 3.79 0.86
C GLU A 19 -11.31 4.89 0.38
N GLU A 20 -10.59 5.54 1.30
CA GLU A 20 -9.61 6.59 0.97
C GLU A 20 -8.48 6.07 0.06
N MET A 21 -8.00 4.84 0.33
CA MET A 21 -7.01 4.19 -0.53
C MET A 21 -7.58 3.88 -1.91
N THR A 22 -8.84 3.43 -1.99
CA THR A 22 -9.51 3.08 -3.24
C THR A 22 -9.72 4.32 -4.10
N GLU A 23 -10.17 5.42 -3.50
CA GLU A 23 -10.34 6.70 -4.19
C GLU A 23 -9.01 7.22 -4.74
N TYR A 24 -7.94 7.16 -3.95
CA TYR A 24 -6.60 7.52 -4.41
C TYR A 24 -6.16 6.68 -5.61
N VAL A 25 -6.32 5.35 -5.54
CA VAL A 25 -5.94 4.45 -6.64
C VAL A 25 -6.70 4.79 -7.92
N LYS A 26 -8.02 5.00 -7.83
CA LYS A 26 -8.86 5.41 -8.97
C LYS A 26 -8.47 6.78 -9.52
N SER A 27 -8.04 7.71 -8.67
CA SER A 27 -7.61 9.03 -9.11
C SER A 27 -6.28 9.01 -9.89
N GLN A 28 -5.45 7.98 -9.71
CA GLN A 28 -4.19 7.85 -10.43
C GLN A 28 -4.38 7.40 -11.89
N ASN A 29 -5.45 6.65 -12.19
CA ASN A 29 -5.77 6.24 -13.55
C ASN A 29 -7.29 6.10 -13.72
N SER A 30 -7.88 6.98 -14.53
CA SER A 30 -9.33 7.02 -14.81
C SER A 30 -9.94 5.73 -15.38
N LYS A 31 -9.12 4.80 -15.90
CA LYS A 31 -9.56 3.49 -16.39
C LYS A 31 -9.75 2.47 -15.26
N ILE A 32 -9.34 2.78 -14.04
CA ILE A 32 -9.54 1.93 -12.86
C ILE A 32 -10.92 2.21 -12.25
N TYR A 33 -11.79 1.21 -12.22
CA TYR A 33 -13.14 1.30 -11.67
C TYR A 33 -13.37 0.36 -10.46
N SER A 34 -12.55 -0.67 -10.29
CA SER A 34 -12.54 -1.52 -9.09
C SER A 34 -11.11 -1.77 -8.61
N VAL A 35 -10.97 -1.98 -7.30
CA VAL A 35 -9.70 -2.24 -6.61
C VAL A 35 -9.88 -3.44 -5.68
N GLN A 36 -8.86 -4.27 -5.56
CA GLN A 36 -8.79 -5.41 -4.65
C GLN A 36 -7.44 -5.38 -3.95
N TYR A 37 -7.42 -5.37 -2.62
CA TYR A 37 -6.19 -5.38 -1.83
C TYR A 37 -5.81 -6.80 -1.41
N ASP A 38 -4.53 -7.12 -1.52
CA ASP A 38 -3.96 -8.33 -0.93
C ASP A 38 -3.49 -8.03 0.49
N TRP A 39 -4.36 -8.26 1.48
CA TRP A 39 -4.04 -7.99 2.88
C TRP A 39 -2.91 -8.85 3.44
N GLU A 40 -2.62 -10.00 2.82
CA GLU A 40 -1.54 -10.90 3.24
C GLU A 40 -0.18 -10.39 2.74
N SER A 41 -0.16 -9.63 1.65
CA SER A 41 1.04 -8.96 1.10
C SER A 41 1.57 -7.79 1.93
N VAL A 42 0.90 -7.42 3.03
CA VAL A 42 1.34 -6.27 3.85
C VAL A 42 2.72 -6.53 4.44
N GLU A 43 3.68 -5.66 4.12
CA GLU A 43 5.06 -5.79 4.57
C GLU A 43 5.61 -4.47 5.13
N VAL A 44 6.51 -4.59 6.10
CA VAL A 44 7.23 -3.44 6.68
C VAL A 44 8.69 -3.53 6.28
N GLY A 45 9.10 -2.66 5.37
CA GLY A 45 10.47 -2.56 4.86
C GLY A 45 11.22 -1.32 5.38
N THR A 46 12.48 -1.20 5.00
CA THR A 46 13.31 0.00 5.21
C THR A 46 13.70 0.60 3.85
N ILE A 47 13.64 1.93 3.74
CA ILE A 47 14.17 2.64 2.57
C ILE A 47 15.69 2.77 2.73
N GLY A 48 16.53 2.21 1.85
CA GLY A 48 17.94 2.61 1.84
C GLY A 48 18.92 1.73 1.06
N ASN A 49 19.50 2.30 0.01
CA ASN A 49 20.71 1.79 -0.65
C ASN A 49 21.98 2.11 0.18
N GLY A 50 22.17 1.45 1.33
CA GLY A 50 23.51 1.26 1.89
C GLY A 50 24.17 2.40 2.69
N THR A 51 23.44 3.32 3.35
CA THR A 51 24.05 4.18 4.40
C THR A 51 23.26 4.17 5.72
N PRO A 52 23.91 4.14 6.90
CA PRO A 52 23.25 3.81 8.18
C PRO A 52 22.38 4.92 8.80
N ILE A 53 22.34 6.12 8.20
CA ILE A 53 21.77 7.32 8.81
C ILE A 53 20.69 7.88 7.88
N GLY A 54 19.47 7.33 7.92
CA GLY A 54 18.34 7.90 7.18
C GLY A 54 17.27 6.93 6.68
N ALA A 55 17.42 5.62 6.90
CA ALA A 55 16.46 4.64 6.42
C ALA A 55 15.14 4.70 7.22
N GLY A 56 14.14 5.40 6.68
CA GLY A 56 12.78 5.37 7.20
C GLY A 56 12.14 4.00 6.98
N LYS A 57 11.34 3.53 7.94
CA LYS A 57 10.45 2.38 7.73
C LYS A 57 9.33 2.79 6.77
N ILE A 58 8.91 1.84 5.94
CA ILE A 58 7.76 1.94 5.06
C ILE A 58 6.86 0.73 5.24
N LEU A 59 5.57 0.92 4.98
CA LEU A 59 4.63 -0.18 4.79
C LEU A 59 4.29 -0.27 3.31
N THR A 60 4.26 -1.47 2.76
CA THR A 60 3.77 -1.75 1.41
C THR A 60 2.59 -2.72 1.43
N ILE A 61 1.70 -2.59 0.45
CA ILE A 61 0.59 -3.51 0.19
C ILE A 61 0.38 -3.64 -1.32
N ASP A 62 0.24 -4.86 -1.79
CA ASP A 62 -0.08 -5.17 -3.18
C ASP A 62 -1.58 -5.17 -3.42
N GLY A 63 -1.98 -4.97 -4.68
CA GLY A 63 -3.37 -5.08 -5.08
C GLY A 63 -3.57 -5.34 -6.56
N LYS A 64 -4.82 -5.62 -6.91
CA LYS A 64 -5.33 -5.83 -8.27
C LYS A 64 -6.43 -4.82 -8.58
N PHE A 65 -6.72 -4.62 -9.86
CA PHE A 65 -7.75 -3.70 -10.28
C PHE A 65 -8.63 -4.29 -11.40
N ASN A 66 -9.83 -3.73 -11.55
CA ASN A 66 -10.79 -4.08 -12.60
C ASN A 66 -11.15 -5.57 -12.68
N SER A 67 -10.96 -6.32 -11.58
CA SER A 67 -11.12 -7.78 -11.53
C SER A 67 -10.26 -8.53 -12.56
N ILE A 68 -9.16 -7.93 -13.03
CA ILE A 68 -8.23 -8.51 -13.99
C ILE A 68 -7.23 -9.37 -13.21
N TYR A 69 -7.22 -10.67 -13.48
CA TYR A 69 -6.40 -11.64 -12.73
C TYR A 69 -4.91 -11.28 -12.70
N ASP A 70 -4.38 -10.81 -13.83
CA ASP A 70 -2.97 -10.48 -14.05
C ASP A 70 -2.68 -8.98 -13.92
N SER A 71 -3.60 -8.24 -13.28
CA SER A 71 -3.35 -6.85 -12.94
C SER A 71 -2.55 -6.74 -11.63
N SER A 72 -1.72 -5.71 -11.54
CA SER A 72 -0.99 -5.43 -10.30
C SER A 72 -0.71 -3.95 -10.10
N PHE A 73 -0.71 -3.55 -8.83
CA PHE A 73 -0.15 -2.32 -8.32
C PHE A 73 0.31 -2.56 -6.89
N TYR A 74 1.04 -1.61 -6.32
CA TYR A 74 1.25 -1.57 -4.87
C TYR A 74 1.14 -0.15 -4.36
N LEU A 75 0.78 -0.01 -3.09
CA LEU A 75 0.84 1.24 -2.34
C LEU A 75 1.98 1.18 -1.33
N GLN A 76 2.60 2.33 -1.13
CA GLN A 76 3.62 2.55 -0.12
C GLN A 76 3.18 3.65 0.84
N PHE A 77 3.40 3.43 2.13
CA PHE A 77 3.08 4.39 3.20
C PHE A 77 4.32 4.65 4.05
N LYS A 78 4.52 5.90 4.45
CA LYS A 78 5.38 6.25 5.57
C LYS A 78 4.61 6.04 6.87
N PHE A 79 5.35 5.87 7.96
CA PHE A 79 4.77 5.79 9.29
C PHE A 79 4.62 7.18 9.93
N ASP A 80 3.52 7.36 10.64
CA ASP A 80 3.42 8.42 11.64
C ASP A 80 4.40 8.13 12.79
N LYS A 81 5.21 9.13 13.15
CA LYS A 81 6.27 8.97 14.15
C LYS A 81 5.72 8.74 15.56
N SER A 82 4.51 9.21 15.86
CA SER A 82 3.90 9.15 17.19
C SER A 82 3.09 7.87 17.39
N THR A 83 2.29 7.47 16.40
CA THR A 83 1.39 6.33 16.52
C THR A 83 2.01 5.03 16.01
N LYS A 84 3.08 5.10 15.21
CA LYS A 84 3.66 3.96 14.46
C LYS A 84 2.66 3.30 13.50
N LEU A 85 1.57 4.00 13.16
CA LEU A 85 0.61 3.57 12.14
C LEU A 85 0.98 4.14 10.77
N PRO A 86 0.53 3.53 9.67
CA PRO A 86 0.69 4.09 8.34
C PRO A 86 0.03 5.48 8.26
N SER A 87 0.64 6.41 7.55
CA SER A 87 0.01 7.70 7.26
C SER A 87 -0.68 7.62 5.90
N ILE A 88 -2.01 7.63 5.87
CA ILE A 88 -2.80 7.63 4.63
C ILE A 88 -2.42 8.80 3.71
N LYS A 89 -2.15 9.97 4.29
CA LYS A 89 -1.69 11.16 3.54
C LYS A 89 -0.33 11.00 2.86
N SER A 90 0.45 10.00 3.27
CA SER A 90 1.76 9.69 2.67
C SER A 90 1.69 8.64 1.58
N MET A 91 0.50 8.12 1.25
CA MET A 91 0.38 7.02 0.31
C MET A 91 0.88 7.41 -1.08
N THR A 92 1.62 6.49 -1.68
CA THR A 92 2.08 6.62 -3.06
C THR A 92 1.97 5.28 -3.76
N SER A 93 1.47 5.27 -4.99
CA SER A 93 1.66 4.13 -5.89
C SER A 93 3.03 4.25 -6.56
N TYR A 94 4.03 3.54 -6.05
CA TYR A 94 5.35 3.48 -6.69
C TYR A 94 5.31 2.36 -7.74
N ASN A 95 5.85 2.58 -8.94
CA ASN A 95 5.73 1.70 -10.11
C ASN A 95 4.27 1.49 -10.57
N SER A 96 3.96 2.16 -11.68
CA SER A 96 2.67 2.22 -12.38
C SER A 96 1.88 0.90 -12.45
N PHE A 97 0.54 1.01 -12.44
CA PHE A 97 -0.41 -0.06 -12.70
C PHE A 97 -0.03 -0.93 -13.90
N ARG A 98 -0.10 -2.25 -13.78
CA ARG A 98 0.31 -3.20 -14.83
C ARG A 98 -0.74 -4.26 -15.11
N ILE A 99 -0.69 -4.83 -16.31
CA ILE A 99 -1.36 -6.07 -16.72
C ILE A 99 -0.33 -6.97 -17.40
N GLY A 100 -0.11 -8.19 -16.90
CA GLY A 100 0.90 -9.10 -17.44
C GLY A 100 2.31 -8.53 -17.44
N GLY A 101 2.62 -7.73 -16.41
CA GLY A 101 3.89 -7.02 -16.28
C GLY A 101 4.04 -5.79 -17.20
N MET A 102 3.12 -5.54 -18.13
CA MET A 102 3.15 -4.37 -19.01
C MET A 102 2.41 -3.19 -18.40
N LEU A 103 2.90 -1.97 -18.64
CA LEU A 103 2.28 -0.73 -18.16
C LEU A 103 0.83 -0.61 -18.64
N TYR A 104 -0.07 -0.29 -17.72
CA TYR A 104 -1.46 0.03 -18.02
C TYR A 104 -1.65 1.55 -18.08
N GLU A 105 -1.63 2.08 -19.30
CA GLU A 105 -1.96 3.48 -19.62
C GLU A 105 -3.46 3.66 -19.85
#